data_AF-A0A9E2TE70-F1
#
_entry.id   AF-A0A9E2TE70-F1
#
_cell.length_a   1.000
_cell.length_b   1.000
_cell.length_c   1.000
_cell.angle_alpha   90.00
_cell.angle_beta   90.00
_cell.angle_gamma   90.00
#
_symmetry.space_group_name_H-M   'P 1'
#
loop_
_entity.id
_entity.type
_entity.pdbx_description
1 polymer ?
#
loop_
_entity_poly.entity_id
_entity_poly.type
_entity_poly.pdbx_seq_one_letter_code
_entity_poly.pdbx_strand_id
1 'polypeptide(L)' 'MYSRQQAKHAHETAKNPRHVVFYRVASDDVIEVVRLLHDAMDAQLHLPSDQSPT' A
#
# COMPACT_ATOMS: atom_id res chain seq x y z
N MET A 1 -11.66 -10.19 13.60
CA MET A 1 -11.04 -9.50 12.44
C MET A 1 -11.96 -8.37 11.99
N TYR A 2 -11.61 -7.12 12.33
CA TYR A 2 -12.47 -5.92 12.20
C TYR A 2 -12.01 -4.98 11.07
N SER A 3 -11.84 -5.49 9.85
CA SER A 3 -11.31 -4.67 8.73
C SER A 3 -12.41 -3.83 8.05
N ARG A 4 -13.65 -4.33 7.95
CA ARG A 4 -14.71 -3.66 7.16
C ARG A 4 -15.29 -2.38 7.77
N GLN A 5 -15.22 -2.21 9.09
CA GLN A 5 -15.98 -1.15 9.76
C GLN A 5 -15.26 0.21 9.82
N GLN A 6 -13.94 0.24 9.56
CA GLN A 6 -13.14 1.47 9.62
C GLN A 6 -13.05 2.22 8.27
N ALA A 7 -13.36 1.57 7.15
CA ALA A 7 -13.26 2.17 5.81
C ALA A 7 -14.50 2.99 5.38
N LYS A 8 -15.45 3.29 6.30
CA LYS A 8 -16.69 4.02 5.98
C LYS A 8 -16.55 5.55 5.96
N HIS A 9 -15.42 6.10 6.42
CA HIS A 9 -15.21 7.54 6.49
C HIS A 9 -14.18 7.99 5.45
N ALA A 10 -14.54 7.88 4.17
CA ALA A 10 -13.71 8.30 3.04
C ALA A 10 -13.62 9.83 2.85
N HIS A 11 -14.10 10.64 3.82
CA HIS A 11 -14.07 12.11 3.73
C HIS A 11 -13.23 12.80 4.81
N GLU A 12 -12.74 12.05 5.80
CA GLU A 12 -11.76 12.56 6.75
C GLU A 12 -10.45 11.82 6.45
N THR A 13 -9.49 12.51 5.83
CA THR A 13 -8.09 12.04 5.74
C THR A 13 -7.73 11.39 7.07
N ALA A 14 -7.36 10.10 7.03
CA ALA A 14 -7.15 9.31 8.23
C ALA A 14 -6.27 10.09 9.21
N LYS A 15 -6.81 10.43 10.40
CA LYS A 15 -6.13 11.30 11.38
C LYS A 15 -4.74 10.81 11.78
N ASN A 16 -4.52 9.50 11.66
CA ASN A 16 -3.22 8.85 11.79
C ASN A 16 -3.15 7.75 10.72
N PRO A 17 -2.62 8.03 9.52
CA PRO A 17 -2.49 7.02 8.48
C PRO A 17 -1.44 6.00 8.93
N ARG A 18 -1.92 4.86 9.45
CA ARG A 18 -1.07 3.76 9.92
C ARG A 18 -0.55 2.87 8.80
N HIS A 19 -0.97 3.11 7.56
CA HIS A 19 -0.60 2.26 6.43
C HIS A 19 -0.06 3.09 5.25
N VAL A 20 0.98 2.57 4.61
CA VAL A 20 1.67 3.11 3.44
C VAL A 20 1.46 2.17 2.25
N VAL A 21 1.04 2.73 1.12
CA VAL A 21 0.88 1.99 -0.15
C VAL A 21 2.15 2.12 -0.97
N PHE A 22 2.78 1.00 -1.30
CA PHE A 22 3.84 0.91 -2.29
C PHE A 22 3.26 0.47 -3.61
N TYR A 23 3.51 1.23 -4.67
CA TYR A 23 3.03 0.95 -6.01
C TYR A 23 4.13 1.17 -7.03
N ARG A 24 3.95 0.61 -8.23
CA ARG A 24 4.74 0.93 -9.42
C ARG A 24 3.83 1.19 -10.60
N VAL A 25 4.32 1.97 -11.56
CA VAL A 25 3.66 2.14 -12.85
C VAL A 25 4.09 0.98 -13.73
N ALA A 26 3.14 0.14 -14.15
CA ALA A 26 3.43 -1.05 -14.96
C ALA A 26 3.25 -0.77 -16.46
N SER A 27 2.40 0.19 -16.83
CA SER A 27 2.16 0.67 -18.20
C SER A 27 1.49 2.05 -18.13
N ASP A 28 1.34 2.73 -19.26
CA ASP A 28 0.88 4.14 -19.33
C ASP A 28 -0.40 4.43 -18.52
N ASP A 29 -1.32 3.46 -18.44
CA ASP A 29 -2.59 3.59 -17.72
C ASP A 29 -2.74 2.59 -16.55
N VAL A 30 -1.68 1.90 -16.14
CA VAL A 30 -1.74 0.82 -15.13
C VAL A 30 -0.82 1.11 -13.94
N ILE A 31 -1.45 1.25 -12.77
CA ILE A 31 -0.77 1.28 -11.46
C ILE A 31 -0.90 -0.09 -10.81
N GLU A 32 0.23 -0.73 -10.53
CA GLU A 32 0.28 -1.97 -9.78
C GLU A 32 0.54 -1.66 -8.30
N VAL A 33 -0.39 -2.05 -7.43
CA VAL A 33 -0.21 -1.94 -5.98
C VAL A 33 0.62 -3.14 -5.50
N VAL A 34 1.86 -2.87 -5.13
CA VAL A 34 2.83 -3.89 -4.73
C VAL A 34 2.58 -4.32 -3.30
N ARG A 35 2.41 -3.38 -2.36
CA ARG A 35 2.13 -3.68 -0.94
C ARG A 35 1.34 -2.56 -0.26
N LEU A 36 0.61 -2.94 0.78
CA LEU A 36 0.07 -2.04 1.79
C LEU A 36 0.70 -2.44 3.13
N LEU A 37 1.60 -1.61 3.65
CA LEU A 37 2.35 -1.88 4.88
C LEU A 37 1.90 -0.97 6.00
N HIS A 38 2.00 -1.43 7.24
CA HIS A 38 1.88 -0.57 8.42
C HIS A 38 3.16 0.28 8.54
N ASP A 39 3.07 1.53 8.98
CA ASP A 39 4.21 2.47 9.03
C ASP A 39 5.39 1.96 9.89
N ALA A 40 5.08 1.22 10.96
CA ALA A 40 6.06 0.52 11.79
C ALA A 40 6.77 -0.69 11.14
N MET A 41 6.42 -1.10 9.92
CA MET A 41 7.07 -2.22 9.23
C MET A 41 8.24 -1.77 8.37
N ASP A 42 9.31 -2.56 8.36
CA ASP A 42 10.45 -2.33 7.48
C ASP A 42 10.08 -2.68 6.02
N ALA A 43 10.01 -1.65 5.17
CA ALA A 43 9.62 -1.79 3.78
C ALA A 43 10.57 -2.73 2.99
N GLN A 44 11.87 -2.75 3.32
CA GLN A 44 12.84 -3.56 2.57
C GLN A 44 12.61 -5.07 2.73
N LEU A 45 12.06 -5.50 3.86
CA LEU A 45 11.74 -6.91 4.13
C LEU A 45 10.47 -7.39 3.40
N HIS A 46 9.61 -6.47 2.97
CA HIS A 46 8.28 -6.79 2.44
C HIS A 46 8.08 -6.44 0.98
N LEU A 47 8.95 -5.61 0.42
CA LEU A 47 9.00 -5.37 -1.01
C LEU A 47 9.61 -6.59 -1.71
N PRO A 48 9.07 -6.99 -2.87
CA PRO A 48 9.65 -8.06 -3.66
C PRO A 48 11.08 -7.67 -4.06
N SER A 49 12.05 -8.54 -3.77
CA SER A 49 13.46 -8.35 -4.13
C SER A 49 13.72 -8.37 -5.64
N ASP A 50 12.70 -8.68 -6.43
CA ASP A 50 12.80 -8.91 -7.85
C ASP A 50 12.45 -7.64 -8.64
N GLN A 51 13.48 -6.89 -9.03
CA GLN A 51 13.40 -5.83 -10.03
C GLN A 51 13.77 -6.35 -11.43
N SER A 52 13.37 -7.58 -11.77
CA SER A 52 13.48 -8.07 -13.14
C SER A 52 12.27 -7.61 -13.95
N PRO A 53 12.41 -6.70 -14.92
CA PRO A 53 11.40 -6.55 -15.97
C PRO A 53 11.44 -7.83 -16.81
N THR A 54 10.32 -8.54 -16.90
CA THR A 54 10.13 -9.59 -17.91
C THR A 54 9.44 -8.98 -19.12
#